data_AF-A0A2E6H6A1-F1
#
_entry.id   AF-A0A2E6H6A1-F1
#
_cell.length_a   1.000
_cell.length_b   1.000
_cell.length_c   1.000
_cell.angle_alpha   90.00
_cell.angle_beta   90.00
_cell.angle_gamma   90.00
#
_symmetry.space_group_name_H-M   'P 1'
#
loop_
_entity.id
_entity.type
_entity.pdbx_description
1 polymer ?
#
loop_
_entity_poly.entity_id
_entity_poly.type
_entity_poly.pdbx_seq_one_letter_code
_entity_poly.pdbx_strand_id
1 'polypeptide(L)'
;MKKLFFAALFLVATSAQAEMVSIKKSKCSLFGNLKIKVNGLERYGSVGRGYLKANLPMRADCDAVLSTFNQTMGRGTTSVSTDFDQYEVRRQTQNGGDNDKRDYECKVYKRSVIKVVFPAYSSMTFKNTHERLIDSYYGRCR
;
A
#
# COMPACT_ATOMS: atom_id res chain seq x y z
N MET A 1 47.09 -14.16 29.29
CA MET A 1 46.25 -12.98 28.99
C MET A 1 45.82 -13.01 27.53
N LYS A 2 44.64 -13.57 27.22
CA LYS A 2 44.05 -13.54 25.87
C LYS A 2 42.77 -12.72 25.95
N LYS A 3 42.74 -11.64 25.17
CA LYS A 3 41.70 -10.62 25.10
C LYS A 3 40.43 -11.27 24.55
N LEU A 4 39.37 -11.33 25.36
CA LEU A 4 38.04 -11.64 24.87
C LEU A 4 37.48 -10.36 24.24
N PHE A 5 37.32 -10.42 22.92
CA PHE A 5 36.72 -9.39 22.11
C PHE A 5 35.28 -9.15 22.57
N PHE A 6 34.99 -7.90 22.93
CA PHE A 6 33.64 -7.35 22.93
C PHE A 6 33.07 -7.50 21.52
N ALA A 7 32.33 -8.58 21.28
CA ALA A 7 31.46 -8.71 20.12
C ALA A 7 30.25 -7.78 20.33
N ALA A 8 30.49 -6.53 19.98
CA ALA A 8 29.56 -5.55 19.43
C ALA A 8 28.08 -5.95 19.46
N LEU A 9 27.35 -5.29 20.37
CA LEU A 9 25.99 -4.84 20.12
C LEU A 9 25.94 -4.13 18.76
N PHE A 10 25.60 -4.88 17.71
CA PHE A 10 24.97 -4.34 16.50
C PHE A 10 23.86 -5.30 16.11
N LEU A 11 22.89 -5.47 17.02
CA LEU A 11 21.54 -5.76 16.59
C LEU A 11 21.11 -4.55 15.77
N VAL A 12 21.20 -4.73 14.46
CA VAL A 12 20.67 -3.82 13.44
C VAL A 12 19.20 -3.64 13.78
N ALA A 13 18.90 -2.56 14.51
CA ALA A 13 17.59 -1.97 14.49
C ALA A 13 17.34 -1.60 13.02
N THR A 14 16.63 -2.47 12.31
CA THR A 14 16.02 -2.11 11.03
C THR A 14 15.01 -1.03 11.37
N SER A 15 15.47 0.22 11.34
CA SER A 15 14.67 1.38 11.58
C SER A 15 13.49 1.32 10.60
N ALA A 16 12.29 1.17 11.12
CA ALA A 16 11.08 1.59 10.43
C ALA A 16 11.29 3.08 10.17
N GLN A 17 11.83 3.42 9.00
CA GLN A 17 12.13 4.80 8.65
C GLN A 17 10.80 5.53 8.60
N ALA A 18 10.60 6.40 9.57
CA ALA A 18 9.40 7.20 9.63
C ALA A 18 9.49 8.23 8.50
N GLU A 19 8.55 8.16 7.55
CA GLU A 19 8.53 9.07 6.40
C GLU A 19 7.78 10.35 6.75
N MET A 20 8.20 11.46 6.18
CA MET A 20 7.49 12.73 6.32
C MET A 20 6.55 12.91 5.14
N VAL A 21 5.25 12.94 5.41
CA VAL A 21 4.22 13.12 4.39
C VAL A 21 3.35 14.34 4.68
N SER A 22 2.82 14.99 3.65
CA SER A 22 1.80 16.05 3.81
C SER A 22 0.48 15.63 3.19
N ILE A 23 -0.63 15.88 3.88
CA ILE A 23 -1.96 15.56 3.36
C ILE A 23 -2.33 16.60 2.30
N LYS A 24 -2.43 16.17 1.04
CA LYS A 24 -2.85 17.02 -0.09
C LYS A 24 -4.37 17.06 -0.25
N LYS A 25 -5.02 15.92 -0.09
CA LYS A 25 -6.48 15.79 -0.24
C LYS A 25 -6.99 14.60 0.54
N SER A 26 -8.13 14.75 1.19
CA SER A 26 -8.88 13.68 1.85
C SER A 26 -10.33 13.71 1.31
N LYS A 27 -10.94 12.53 1.15
CA LYS A 27 -12.34 12.40 0.72
C LYS A 27 -12.91 11.03 1.02
N CYS A 28 -14.23 10.95 1.11
CA CYS A 28 -14.95 9.69 1.08
C CYS A 28 -15.09 9.16 -0.34
N SER A 29 -15.03 7.83 -0.47
CA SER A 29 -15.33 7.15 -1.73
C SER A 29 -16.81 6.82 -1.84
N LEU A 30 -17.26 6.52 -3.06
CA LEU A 30 -18.62 6.04 -3.31
C LEU A 30 -18.97 4.77 -2.51
N PHE A 31 -17.97 3.98 -2.10
CA PHE A 31 -18.18 2.77 -1.30
C PHE A 31 -17.99 3.01 0.20
N GLY A 32 -17.92 4.27 0.65
CA GLY A 32 -17.78 4.59 2.07
C GLY A 32 -16.37 4.46 2.66
N ASN A 33 -15.37 4.14 1.85
CA ASN A 33 -13.97 4.13 2.31
C ASN A 33 -13.38 5.54 2.36
N LEU A 34 -12.62 5.85 3.42
CA LEU A 34 -11.80 7.05 3.49
C LEU A 34 -10.62 6.94 2.52
N LYS A 35 -10.44 7.94 1.66
CA LYS A 35 -9.33 8.05 0.71
C LYS A 35 -8.52 9.31 0.98
N ILE A 36 -7.21 9.16 1.05
CA ILE A 36 -6.28 10.27 1.21
C ILE A 36 -5.24 10.26 0.10
N LYS A 37 -4.79 11.45 -0.28
CA LYS A 37 -3.65 11.66 -1.16
C LYS A 37 -2.62 12.46 -0.39
N VAL A 38 -1.40 11.96 -0.39
CA VAL A 38 -0.27 12.56 0.32
C VAL A 38 0.84 12.92 -0.65
N ASN A 39 1.68 13.89 -0.27
CA ASN A 39 3.00 14.09 -0.88
C ASN A 39 4.06 13.50 0.06
N GLY A 40 5.23 13.14 -0.47
CA GLY A 40 6.34 12.53 0.27
C GLY A 40 6.55 11.04 0.00
N LEU A 41 5.65 10.40 -0.76
CA LEU A 41 5.71 8.97 -1.11
C LEU A 41 6.09 8.75 -2.59
N GLU A 42 6.52 9.78 -3.31
CA GLU A 42 6.78 9.73 -4.75
C GLU A 42 7.88 8.74 -5.12
N ARG A 43 8.82 8.48 -4.20
CA ARG A 43 9.90 7.50 -4.37
C ARG A 43 9.41 6.07 -4.61
N TYR A 44 8.18 5.75 -4.19
CA TYR A 44 7.54 4.44 -4.45
C TYR A 44 6.80 4.38 -5.80
N GLY A 45 6.97 5.39 -6.66
CA GLY A 45 6.41 5.40 -8.00
C GLY A 45 4.88 5.54 -8.02
N SER A 46 4.20 4.80 -8.89
CA SER A 46 2.75 4.95 -9.11
C SER A 46 1.91 4.59 -7.89
N VAL A 47 2.38 3.67 -7.03
CA VAL A 47 1.63 3.29 -5.83
C VAL A 47 1.67 4.40 -4.76
N GLY A 48 2.80 5.12 -4.63
CA GLY A 48 2.94 6.23 -3.69
C GLY A 48 2.24 7.52 -4.16
N ARG A 49 2.14 7.75 -5.46
CA ARG A 49 1.45 8.93 -6.06
C ARG A 49 -0.09 8.83 -6.06
N GLY A 50 -0.61 7.64 -5.79
CA GLY A 50 -2.04 7.34 -5.82
C GLY A 50 -2.80 7.78 -4.57
N TYR A 51 -4.09 7.45 -4.53
CA TYR A 51 -4.87 7.57 -3.29
C TYR A 51 -4.64 6.35 -2.42
N LEU A 52 -4.27 6.56 -1.16
CA LEU A 52 -4.29 5.55 -0.12
C LEU A 52 -5.73 5.44 0.42
N LYS A 53 -6.17 4.22 0.72
CA LYS A 53 -7.54 3.94 1.17
C LYS A 53 -7.50 3.20 2.50
N ALA A 54 -8.31 3.65 3.44
CA ALA A 54 -8.61 2.88 4.64
C ALA A 54 -10.01 2.26 4.48
N ASN A 55 -10.12 0.98 4.83
CA ASN A 55 -11.42 0.30 4.82
C ASN A 55 -12.17 0.69 6.10
N LEU A 56 -13.38 1.20 5.93
CA LEU A 56 -14.27 1.50 7.05
C LEU A 56 -15.36 0.42 7.12
N PRO A 57 -15.84 0.07 8.33
CA PRO A 57 -16.86 -0.95 8.49
C PRO A 57 -18.21 -0.53 7.88
N MET A 58 -18.53 0.77 7.87
CA MET A 58 -19.80 1.29 7.33
C MET A 58 -19.58 2.58 6.52
N ARG A 59 -20.43 2.78 5.49
CA ARG A 59 -20.37 3.95 4.60
C ARG A 59 -20.81 5.25 5.28
N ALA A 60 -21.80 5.19 6.16
CA ALA A 60 -22.33 6.35 6.86
C ALA A 60 -21.28 7.02 7.78
N ASP A 61 -20.33 6.24 8.28
CA ASP A 61 -19.29 6.73 9.20
C ASP A 61 -18.21 7.55 8.49
N CYS A 62 -18.16 7.49 7.15
CA CYS A 62 -17.03 8.07 6.42
C CYS A 62 -16.91 9.58 6.62
N ASP A 63 -18.02 10.33 6.63
CA ASP A 63 -17.97 11.78 6.78
C ASP A 63 -17.51 12.19 8.18
N ALA A 64 -17.96 11.48 9.22
CA ALA A 64 -17.49 11.67 10.59
C ALA A 64 -16.00 11.35 10.72
N VAL A 65 -15.58 10.19 10.20
CA VAL A 65 -14.17 9.74 10.18
C VAL A 65 -13.29 10.73 9.41
N LEU A 66 -13.76 11.23 8.25
CA LEU A 66 -13.06 12.23 7.44
C LEU A 66 -12.89 13.56 8.21
N SER A 67 -13.94 14.00 8.90
CA SER A 67 -13.89 15.21 9.74
C SER A 67 -12.85 15.05 10.85
N THR A 68 -12.89 13.96 11.61
CA THR A 68 -11.90 13.66 12.64
C THR A 68 -10.50 13.57 12.06
N PHE A 69 -10.32 12.89 10.91
CA PHE A 69 -9.02 12.80 10.25
C PHE A 69 -8.45 14.18 9.92
N ASN A 70 -9.26 15.07 9.34
CA ASN A 70 -8.81 16.42 9.00
C ASN A 70 -8.48 17.26 10.24
N GLN A 71 -9.22 17.09 11.33
CA GLN A 71 -8.94 17.77 12.60
C GLN A 71 -7.64 17.26 13.23
N THR A 72 -7.42 15.94 13.26
CA THR A 72 -6.24 15.31 13.85
C THR A 72 -4.97 15.59 13.06
N MET A 73 -5.03 15.48 11.73
CA MET A 73 -3.84 15.65 10.88
C MET A 73 -3.47 17.12 10.69
N GLY A 74 -4.42 18.05 10.88
CA GLY A 74 -4.21 19.48 10.77
C GLY A 74 -3.61 19.92 9.44
N ARG A 75 -2.84 21.01 9.46
CA ARG A 75 -2.04 21.49 8.34
C ARG A 75 -0.57 21.22 8.64
N GLY A 76 0.13 20.47 7.78
CA GLY A 76 1.57 20.26 7.92
C GLY A 76 2.08 18.95 7.36
N THR A 77 3.37 18.70 7.61
CA THR A 77 4.00 17.40 7.42
C THR A 77 3.87 16.58 8.69
N THR A 78 3.63 15.29 8.52
CA THR A 78 3.45 14.32 9.60
C THR A 78 4.35 13.13 9.36
N SER A 79 4.84 12.55 10.46
CA SER A 79 5.65 11.35 10.41
C SER A 79 4.74 10.12 10.30
N VAL A 80 5.02 9.24 9.35
CA VAL A 80 4.25 8.01 9.12
C VAL A 80 5.13 6.79 9.09
N SER A 81 4.57 5.66 9.49
CA SER A 81 5.17 4.35 9.22
C SER A 81 4.70 3.87 7.86
N THR A 82 5.66 3.51 7.01
CA THR A 82 5.39 2.99 5.67
C THR A 82 5.95 1.58 5.53
N ASP A 83 5.11 0.67 5.04
CA ASP A 83 5.47 -0.69 4.67
C ASP A 83 5.22 -0.86 3.17
N PHE A 84 6.27 -1.20 2.42
CA PHE A 84 6.25 -1.30 0.97
C PHE A 84 6.71 -2.68 0.50
N ASP A 85 5.79 -3.38 -0.16
CA ASP A 85 6.01 -4.70 -0.73
C ASP A 85 5.98 -4.64 -2.25
N GLN A 86 6.86 -5.38 -2.91
CA GLN A 86 6.86 -5.56 -4.36
C GLN A 86 7.13 -7.01 -4.74
N TYR A 87 6.22 -7.62 -5.49
CA TYR A 87 6.32 -9.03 -5.87
C TYR A 87 5.60 -9.31 -7.19
N GLU A 88 5.92 -10.45 -7.79
CA GLU A 88 5.24 -10.94 -8.98
C GLU A 88 4.00 -11.74 -8.59
N VAL A 89 2.91 -11.55 -9.34
CA VAL A 89 1.65 -12.28 -9.19
C VAL A 89 1.28 -12.85 -10.54
N ARG A 90 1.05 -14.16 -10.61
CA ARG A 90 0.56 -14.85 -11.81
C ARG A 90 -0.93 -15.10 -11.68
N ARG A 91 -1.70 -14.78 -12.73
CA ARG A 91 -3.14 -15.05 -12.79
C ARG A 91 -3.45 -15.77 -14.08
N GLN A 92 -4.15 -16.89 -13.96
CA GLN A 92 -4.74 -17.58 -15.11
C GLN A 92 -6.11 -16.98 -15.37
N THR A 93 -6.33 -16.50 -16.60
CA THR A 93 -7.62 -15.98 -17.08
C THR A 93 -8.14 -16.94 -18.13
N GLN A 94 -9.43 -17.25 -18.08
CA GLN A 94 -10.11 -17.99 -19.13
C GLN A 94 -10.70 -16.96 -20.10
N ASN A 95 -10.30 -17.03 -21.38
CA ASN A 95 -10.74 -16.10 -22.44
C ASN A 95 -11.83 -16.71 -23.36
N GLY A 96 -12.45 -17.84 -23.00
CA GLY A 96 -13.41 -18.56 -23.82
C GLY A 96 -14.73 -18.89 -23.13
N GLY A 97 -15.81 -19.01 -23.92
CA GLY A 97 -17.05 -19.66 -23.53
C GLY A 97 -16.93 -21.19 -23.52
N ASP A 98 -17.98 -21.89 -23.08
CA ASP A 98 -18.00 -23.30 -22.60
C ASP A 98 -17.33 -24.40 -23.48
N ASN A 99 -16.87 -24.13 -24.70
CA ASN A 99 -16.41 -25.17 -25.63
C ASN A 99 -14.94 -25.15 -26.09
N ASP A 100 -14.12 -24.16 -25.74
CA ASP A 100 -12.73 -24.12 -26.22
C ASP A 100 -11.68 -24.52 -25.16
N LYS A 101 -11.07 -25.69 -25.39
CA LYS A 101 -10.11 -26.34 -24.47
C LYS A 101 -8.71 -25.69 -24.46
N ARG A 102 -8.49 -24.56 -25.16
CA ARG A 102 -7.18 -23.90 -25.32
C ARG A 102 -7.15 -22.43 -24.87
N ASP A 103 -8.15 -21.97 -24.13
CA ASP A 103 -8.39 -20.53 -23.90
C ASP A 103 -7.86 -19.97 -22.59
N TYR A 104 -6.76 -20.52 -22.05
CA TYR A 104 -6.16 -19.98 -20.84
C TYR A 104 -5.03 -19.03 -21.17
N GLU A 105 -5.13 -17.79 -20.68
CA GLU A 105 -4.10 -16.78 -20.77
C GLU A 105 -3.52 -16.54 -19.37
N CYS A 106 -2.22 -16.77 -19.23
CA CYS A 106 -1.48 -16.48 -18.01
C CYS A 106 -0.88 -15.09 -18.07
N LYS A 107 -1.34 -14.24 -17.16
CA LYS A 107 -0.89 -12.86 -17.01
C LYS A 107 0.02 -12.76 -15.80
N VAL A 108 1.23 -12.27 -16.03
CA VAL A 108 2.20 -11.99 -14.98
C VAL A 108 2.16 -10.50 -14.67
N TYR A 109 1.88 -10.17 -13.42
CA TYR A 109 1.81 -8.80 -12.93
C TYR A 109 2.92 -8.53 -11.94
N LYS A 110 3.56 -7.37 -12.08
CA LYS A 110 4.32 -6.77 -10.99
C LYS A 110 3.34 -6.02 -10.09
N ARG A 111 3.12 -6.55 -8.88
CA ARG A 111 2.26 -5.94 -7.86
C ARG A 111 3.11 -5.17 -6.86
N SER A 112 2.78 -3.90 -6.66
CA SER A 112 3.34 -3.04 -5.62
C SER A 112 2.26 -2.70 -4.62
N VAL A 113 2.53 -2.89 -3.33
CA VAL A 113 1.61 -2.57 -2.23
C VAL A 113 2.32 -1.61 -1.30
N ILE A 114 1.66 -0.51 -0.97
CA ILE A 114 2.11 0.41 0.09
C ILE A 114 1.06 0.47 1.18
N LYS A 115 1.48 0.35 2.42
CA LYS A 115 0.66 0.52 3.63
C LYS A 115 1.26 1.66 4.43
N VAL A 116 0.42 2.56 4.90
CA VAL A 116 0.81 3.78 5.62
C VAL A 116 -0.03 3.86 6.88
N VAL A 117 0.63 4.04 8.02
CA VAL A 117 -0.01 4.23 9.33
C VAL A 117 0.34 5.62 9.83
N PHE A 118 -0.68 6.39 10.19
CA PHE A 118 -0.55 7.70 10.82
C PHE A 118 -0.64 7.54 12.33
N PRO A 119 0.46 7.67 13.09
CA PRO A 119 0.43 7.44 14.54
C PRO A 119 -0.54 8.38 15.26
N ALA A 120 -0.70 9.60 14.77
CA ALA A 120 -1.62 10.60 15.33
C ALA A 120 -3.10 10.22 15.15
N TYR A 121 -3.45 9.36 14.19
CA TYR A 121 -4.84 9.04 13.85
C TYR A 121 -5.13 7.54 13.97
N SER A 122 -5.64 7.16 15.14
CA SER A 122 -6.26 5.85 15.48
C SER A 122 -5.54 4.58 14.99
N SER A 123 -4.24 4.65 14.69
CA SER A 123 -3.45 3.58 14.05
C SER A 123 -4.14 2.96 12.82
N MET A 124 -4.95 3.72 12.09
CA MET A 124 -5.64 3.21 10.91
C MET A 124 -4.65 3.04 9.75
N THR A 125 -4.68 1.86 9.13
CA THR A 125 -3.80 1.54 8.00
C THR A 125 -4.43 1.98 6.68
N PHE A 126 -3.77 2.90 5.99
CA PHE A 126 -4.11 3.32 4.64
C PHE A 126 -3.30 2.53 3.63
N LYS A 127 -3.96 1.93 2.65
CA LYS A 127 -3.31 1.06 1.65
C LYS A 127 -3.53 1.56 0.24
N ASN A 128 -2.51 1.44 -0.61
CA ASN A 128 -2.69 1.46 -2.05
C ASN A 128 -2.02 0.23 -2.68
N THR A 129 -2.57 -0.21 -3.81
CA THR A 129 -2.04 -1.35 -4.57
C THR A 129 -2.05 -1.00 -6.03
N HIS A 130 -0.93 -1.22 -6.69
CA HIS A 130 -0.75 -0.99 -8.11
C HIS A 130 -0.28 -2.28 -8.77
N GLU A 131 -0.92 -2.65 -9.86
CA GLU A 131 -0.54 -3.81 -10.67
C GLU A 131 -0.15 -3.34 -12.06
N ARG A 132 0.99 -3.80 -12.55
CA ARG A 132 1.42 -3.59 -13.92
C ARG A 132 1.60 -4.94 -14.59
N LEU A 133 0.90 -5.18 -15.70
CA LEU A 133 1.16 -6.36 -16.53
C LEU A 133 2.60 -6.27 -17.03
N ILE A 134 3.37 -7.33 -16.82
CA ILE A 134 4.76 -7.42 -17.29
C ILE A 134 4.92 -8.45 -18.39
N ASP A 135 4.08 -9.49 -18.40
CA ASP A 135 4.12 -10.53 -19.42
C ASP A 135 2.74 -11.19 -19.53
N SER A 136 2.46 -11.76 -20.71
CA SER A 136 1.27 -12.57 -20.96
C SER A 136 1.58 -13.70 -21.92
N TYR A 137 1.21 -14.94 -21.57
CA TYR A 137 1.39 -16.11 -22.42
C TYR A 137 0.22 -17.09 -22.32
N TYR A 138 -0.02 -17.85 -23.38
CA TYR A 138 -1.08 -18.87 -23.40
C TYR A 138 -0.65 -20.15 -22.69
N GLY A 139 -1.57 -20.77 -21.95
CA GLY A 139 -1.36 -22.03 -21.24
C GLY A 139 -1.55 -21.93 -19.72
N ARG A 140 -0.94 -22.86 -18.99
CA ARG A 140 -0.98 -22.90 -17.51
C ARG A 140 0.11 -22.02 -16.92
N CYS A 141 -0.20 -21.39 -15.79
CA CYS A 141 0.75 -20.54 -15.10
C CYS A 141 1.73 -21.47 -14.40
N ARG A 142 3.00 -21.37 -14.76
CA ARG A 142 4.07 -22.09 -14.06
C ARG A 142 4.37 -21.45 -12.71
#